data_AF-A0A1I5GAN5-F1
#
_entry.id   AF-A0A1I5GAN5-F1
#
_cell.length_a   1.000
_cell.length_b   1.000
_cell.length_c   1.000
_cell.angle_alpha   90.00
_cell.angle_beta   90.00
_cell.angle_gamma   90.00
#
_symmetry.space_group_name_H-M   'P 1'
#
loop_
_entity.id
_entity.type
_entity.pdbx_description
1 polymer ?
#
loop_
_entity_poly.entity_id
_entity_poly.type
_entity_poly.pdbx_seq_one_letter_code
_entity_poly.pdbx_strand_id
1 'polypeptide(L)'
;MALPYCRESDFRTATTEGGSTIGTCDHPALRCVDLFAGAGGFSLAAQHAGFEVSLAIEHDRHAAATYRQNLVRGRRPTRLIEADIRTLDPFLLARQTLRRRGPVHLMLGGPPCQGFSSHRLNDAGVADQRNDLIHTYFDFVRAFSPRAFLMENVPGMLWPRHRGALARFYDEGKAAGYRMLAPVVLDARDHGVPQRRRRVFILGVLPDAADDDFVWPPPSTHGPGGVDGLLPWRDCSAAFLPAAAGDLNDLHMNHSADLVAAFARTPANGGSRHQSGRVLDCHRDHDGHNDVYGRIDPARPAPTMTTACINPSKGRFVHPVENHGITLRQAARIQTFPDAFSFTGGLMAAGSQIGNAVPVGLGHALLEYLQDRISFAANGPRSGNLSYRRSSPDQGDEFLSGMTAEGQLPSVAGLFELAVNPRPDAGYESAPAAGGTVADDSLCWAASADA
;
A
#
# COMPACT_ATOMS: atom_id res chain seq x y z
N MET A 1 -19.31 -6.73 -28.33
CA MET A 1 -18.21 -6.92 -27.37
C MET A 1 -18.77 -6.62 -26.00
N ALA A 2 -19.15 -7.65 -25.24
CA ALA A 2 -19.78 -7.48 -23.93
C ALA A 2 -18.75 -6.94 -22.92
N LEU A 3 -19.13 -5.96 -22.11
CA LEU A 3 -18.32 -5.48 -21.00
C LEU A 3 -18.20 -6.63 -19.98
N PRO A 4 -17.00 -7.02 -19.53
CA PRO A 4 -16.77 -8.27 -18.78
C PRO A 4 -17.32 -8.30 -17.34
N TYR A 5 -18.19 -7.37 -16.94
CA TYR A 5 -18.59 -7.14 -15.54
C TYR A 5 -20.11 -7.17 -15.30
N CYS A 6 -20.89 -7.64 -16.27
CA CYS A 6 -22.35 -7.65 -16.17
C CYS A 6 -22.81 -9.11 -16.11
N ARG A 7 -23.44 -9.53 -15.01
CA ARG A 7 -24.03 -10.88 -14.89
C ARG A 7 -25.14 -11.00 -15.93
N GLU A 8 -25.50 -12.20 -16.37
CA GLU A 8 -26.60 -12.40 -17.33
C GLU A 8 -27.92 -11.77 -16.86
N SER A 9 -28.12 -11.68 -15.54
CA SER A 9 -29.26 -10.99 -14.91
C SER A 9 -29.29 -9.47 -15.12
N ASP A 10 -28.19 -8.86 -15.54
CA ASP A 10 -27.97 -7.40 -15.49
C ASP A 10 -28.14 -6.73 -16.86
N PHE A 11 -28.46 -7.52 -17.89
CA PHE A 11 -28.73 -7.03 -19.24
C PHE A 11 -30.21 -6.67 -19.41
N ARG A 12 -30.51 -5.42 -19.74
CA ARG A 12 -31.80 -5.04 -20.33
C ARG A 12 -31.71 -5.12 -21.85
N THR A 13 -32.64 -5.85 -22.46
CA THR A 13 -32.83 -5.83 -23.91
C THR A 13 -33.44 -4.50 -24.33
N ALA A 14 -32.66 -3.65 -25.00
CA ALA A 14 -33.18 -2.54 -25.78
C ALA A 14 -33.22 -2.96 -27.26
N THR A 15 -34.42 -3.11 -27.82
CA THR A 15 -34.61 -3.28 -29.27
C THR A 15 -34.49 -1.94 -29.97
N THR A 16 -33.48 -1.77 -30.81
CA THR A 16 -33.44 -0.69 -31.80
C THR A 16 -34.04 -1.19 -33.12
N GLU A 17 -34.71 -0.28 -33.84
CA GLU A 17 -35.19 -0.52 -35.21
C GLU A 17 -33.98 -0.87 -36.10
N GLY A 18 -33.78 -2.16 -36.37
CA GLY A 18 -32.60 -2.66 -37.08
C GLY A 18 -32.06 -4.01 -36.58
N GLY A 19 -32.63 -4.60 -35.52
CA GLY A 19 -32.39 -6.02 -35.17
C GLY A 19 -31.04 -6.35 -34.53
N SER A 20 -30.29 -5.35 -34.04
CA SER A 20 -29.07 -5.56 -33.26
C SER A 20 -29.31 -5.26 -31.78
N THR A 21 -29.35 -6.29 -30.94
CA THR A 21 -29.39 -6.17 -29.48
C THR A 21 -28.02 -5.75 -28.95
N ILE A 22 -27.91 -4.49 -28.51
CA ILE A 22 -26.77 -4.02 -27.71
C ILE A 22 -27.24 -3.98 -26.25
N GLY A 23 -26.78 -4.93 -25.44
CA GLY A 23 -27.03 -4.91 -24.01
C GLY A 23 -26.24 -3.79 -23.33
N THR A 24 -26.93 -2.86 -22.67
CA THR A 24 -26.31 -1.86 -21.78
C THR A 24 -26.54 -2.27 -20.34
N CYS A 25 -25.46 -2.46 -19.57
CA CYS A 25 -25.58 -2.65 -18.13
C CYS A 25 -25.69 -1.29 -17.43
N ASP A 26 -26.82 -1.07 -16.77
CA ASP A 26 -27.17 0.14 -16.03
C ASP A 26 -26.79 0.03 -14.54
N HIS A 27 -25.62 -0.55 -14.21
CA HIS A 27 -25.10 -0.38 -12.86
C HIS A 27 -24.38 0.98 -12.75
N PRO A 28 -24.74 1.84 -11.78
CA PRO A 28 -23.97 3.05 -11.53
C PRO A 28 -22.53 2.66 -11.18
N ALA A 29 -21.55 3.23 -11.89
CA ALA A 29 -20.13 2.95 -11.67
C ALA A 29 -19.78 3.07 -10.18
N LEU A 30 -19.14 2.03 -9.63
CA LEU A 30 -18.57 2.08 -8.28
C LEU A 30 -17.46 3.12 -8.28
N ARG A 31 -17.38 3.89 -7.20
CA ARG A 31 -16.50 5.07 -7.12
C ARG A 31 -15.65 5.00 -5.90
N CYS A 32 -14.38 5.32 -6.07
CA CYS A 32 -13.46 5.45 -4.95
C CYS A 32 -12.73 6.79 -4.93
N VAL A 33 -12.13 7.07 -3.78
CA VAL A 33 -11.17 8.15 -3.55
C VAL A 33 -9.88 7.53 -3.06
N ASP A 34 -8.74 7.97 -3.57
CA ASP A 34 -7.41 7.51 -3.14
C ASP A 34 -6.65 8.65 -2.46
N LEU A 35 -6.42 8.52 -1.15
CA LEU A 35 -5.67 9.49 -0.34
C LEU A 35 -4.23 9.01 -0.18
N PHE A 36 -3.27 9.94 -0.23
CA PHE A 36 -1.84 9.57 -0.24
C PHE A 36 -1.53 8.64 -1.42
N ALA A 37 -2.03 9.01 -2.59
CA ALA A 37 -2.15 8.10 -3.74
C ALA A 37 -0.79 7.61 -4.29
N GLY A 38 0.30 8.31 -3.98
CA GLY A 38 1.63 8.06 -4.53
C GLY A 38 1.60 8.11 -6.06
N ALA A 39 2.36 7.22 -6.68
CA ALA A 39 2.29 7.06 -8.14
C ALA A 39 0.94 6.45 -8.61
N GLY A 40 0.09 5.98 -7.70
CA GLY A 40 -1.25 5.45 -8.01
C GLY A 40 -1.33 3.93 -8.06
N GLY A 41 -0.54 3.21 -7.26
CA GLY A 41 -0.63 1.74 -7.18
C GLY A 41 -2.03 1.26 -6.76
N PHE A 42 -2.62 1.88 -5.73
CA PHE A 42 -3.99 1.59 -5.30
C PHE A 42 -5.02 2.03 -6.33
N SER A 43 -4.94 3.27 -6.85
CA SER A 43 -5.79 3.71 -7.94
C SER A 43 -5.77 2.81 -9.17
N LEU A 44 -4.60 2.31 -9.59
CA LEU A 44 -4.51 1.39 -10.73
C LEU A 44 -5.18 0.05 -10.40
N ALA A 45 -4.94 -0.49 -9.22
CA ALA A 45 -5.62 -1.69 -8.73
C ALA A 45 -7.15 -1.51 -8.69
N ALA A 46 -7.63 -0.34 -8.25
CA ALA A 46 -9.04 0.00 -8.20
C ALA A 46 -9.65 0.07 -9.61
N GLN A 47 -8.93 0.66 -10.57
CA GLN A 47 -9.36 0.68 -11.97
C GLN A 47 -9.43 -0.72 -12.58
N HIS A 48 -8.48 -1.61 -12.24
CA HIS A 48 -8.53 -3.01 -12.67
C HIS A 48 -9.73 -3.75 -12.07
N ALA A 49 -10.07 -3.47 -10.81
CA ALA A 49 -11.26 -4.00 -10.12
C ALA A 49 -12.57 -3.25 -10.49
N GLY A 50 -12.58 -2.45 -11.56
CA GLY A 50 -13.80 -1.81 -12.08
C GLY A 50 -14.27 -0.53 -11.36
N PHE A 51 -13.50 0.02 -10.43
CA PHE A 51 -13.83 1.29 -9.77
C PHE A 51 -13.46 2.53 -10.61
N GLU A 52 -14.32 3.53 -10.60
CA GLU A 52 -14.04 4.90 -11.06
C GLU A 52 -13.36 5.70 -9.92
N VAL A 53 -12.04 5.93 -10.02
CA VAL A 53 -11.32 6.80 -9.08
C VAL A 53 -11.72 8.26 -9.31
N SER A 54 -12.54 8.81 -8.42
CA SER A 54 -13.16 10.13 -8.56
C SER A 54 -12.22 11.27 -8.18
N LEU A 55 -11.44 11.08 -7.12
CA LEU A 55 -10.51 12.03 -6.53
C LEU A 55 -9.27 11.26 -6.07
N ALA A 56 -8.09 11.84 -6.31
CA ALA A 56 -6.84 11.40 -5.70
C ALA A 56 -6.11 12.60 -5.09
N ILE A 57 -5.46 12.41 -3.95
CA ILE A 57 -4.66 13.45 -3.29
C ILE A 57 -3.23 12.94 -3.12
N GLU A 58 -2.27 13.68 -3.66
CA GLU A 58 -0.86 13.37 -3.58
C GLU A 58 -0.05 14.64 -3.33
N HIS A 59 0.93 14.61 -2.43
CA HIS A 59 1.73 15.78 -2.08
C HIS A 59 3.03 15.85 -2.90
N ASP A 60 3.69 14.71 -3.12
CA ASP A 60 4.93 14.63 -3.87
C ASP A 60 4.70 14.92 -5.35
N ARG A 61 5.36 15.95 -5.85
CA ARG A 61 5.23 16.41 -7.25
C ARG A 61 5.62 15.35 -8.28
N HIS A 62 6.58 14.46 -7.98
CA HIS A 62 7.03 13.44 -8.92
C HIS A 62 6.03 12.29 -9.00
N ALA A 63 5.53 11.84 -7.84
CA ALA A 63 4.44 10.90 -7.73
C ALA A 63 3.16 11.43 -8.40
N ALA A 64 2.79 12.69 -8.15
CA ALA A 64 1.65 13.34 -8.78
C ALA A 64 1.81 13.46 -10.31
N ALA A 65 3.02 13.78 -10.81
CA ALA A 65 3.31 13.80 -12.24
C ALA A 65 3.13 12.40 -12.88
N THR A 66 3.69 11.37 -12.25
CA THR A 66 3.50 9.96 -12.66
C THR A 66 2.03 9.56 -12.65
N TYR A 67 1.30 9.85 -11.57
CA TYR A 67 -0.13 9.59 -11.45
C TYR A 67 -0.89 10.23 -12.61
N ARG A 68 -0.63 11.52 -12.86
CA ARG A 68 -1.29 12.31 -13.91
C ARG A 68 -1.09 11.70 -15.29
N GLN A 69 0.14 11.30 -15.61
CA GLN A 69 0.48 10.71 -16.90
C GLN A 69 -0.23 9.37 -17.13
N ASN A 70 -0.32 8.51 -16.10
CA ASN A 70 -0.78 7.13 -16.27
C ASN A 70 -2.30 6.95 -16.05
N LEU A 71 -2.89 7.72 -15.13
CA LEU A 71 -4.21 7.42 -14.58
C LEU A 71 -5.25 8.52 -14.84
N VAL A 72 -4.83 9.75 -15.13
CA VAL A 72 -5.75 10.87 -15.44
C VAL A 72 -6.10 10.84 -16.93
N ARG A 73 -6.85 9.81 -17.33
CA ARG A 73 -7.28 9.56 -18.71
C ARG A 73 -8.71 9.02 -18.79
N GLY A 74 -9.24 8.92 -20.00
CA GLY A 74 -10.59 8.38 -20.26
C GLY A 74 -11.72 9.41 -20.16
N ARG A 75 -12.97 8.95 -20.24
CA ARG A 75 -14.16 9.82 -20.31
C ARG A 75 -14.47 10.54 -18.99
N ARG A 76 -14.02 9.98 -17.87
CA ARG A 76 -14.26 10.48 -16.51
C ARG A 76 -12.95 10.52 -15.72
N PRO A 77 -11.96 11.28 -16.17
CA PRO A 77 -10.60 11.23 -15.61
C PRO A 77 -10.61 11.60 -14.13
N THR A 78 -9.74 10.97 -13.32
CA THR A 78 -9.61 11.28 -11.89
C THR A 78 -9.28 12.76 -11.68
N ARG A 79 -9.91 13.40 -10.69
CA ARG A 79 -9.46 14.70 -10.23
C ARG A 79 -8.24 14.49 -9.33
N LEU A 80 -7.04 14.73 -9.82
CA LEU A 80 -5.83 14.73 -9.00
C LEU A 80 -5.66 16.09 -8.33
N ILE A 81 -5.50 16.12 -7.01
CA ILE A 81 -5.11 17.30 -6.23
C ILE A 81 -3.67 17.10 -5.77
N GLU A 82 -2.76 17.93 -6.29
CA GLU A 82 -1.35 17.95 -5.91
C GLU A 82 -1.17 18.92 -4.73
N ALA A 83 -1.31 18.43 -3.50
CA ALA A 83 -1.26 19.25 -2.29
C ALA A 83 -0.98 18.40 -1.04
N ASP A 84 -0.50 19.07 0.03
CA ASP A 84 -0.53 18.49 1.37
C ASP A 84 -1.98 18.38 1.83
N ILE A 85 -2.44 17.16 2.11
CA ILE A 85 -3.81 16.86 2.52
C ILE A 85 -4.25 17.63 3.76
N ARG A 86 -3.33 17.99 4.66
CA ARG A 86 -3.61 18.75 5.89
C ARG A 86 -4.05 20.19 5.61
N THR A 87 -3.75 20.71 4.43
CA THR A 87 -4.13 22.07 4.00
C THR A 87 -5.52 22.14 3.37
N LEU A 88 -6.16 20.98 3.19
CA LEU A 88 -7.42 20.86 2.48
C LEU A 88 -8.57 20.75 3.48
N ASP A 89 -9.71 21.37 3.16
CA ASP A 89 -10.95 21.17 3.89
C ASP A 89 -11.66 19.89 3.38
N PRO A 90 -11.77 18.83 4.22
CA PRO A 90 -12.37 17.56 3.81
C PRO A 90 -13.84 17.71 3.42
N PHE A 91 -14.62 18.54 4.14
CA PHE A 91 -16.05 18.72 3.91
C PHE A 91 -16.32 19.54 2.65
N LEU A 92 -15.50 20.56 2.39
CA LEU A 92 -15.58 21.32 1.14
C LEU A 92 -15.29 20.40 -0.06
N LEU A 93 -14.23 19.58 0.02
CA LEU A 93 -13.87 18.65 -1.04
C LEU A 93 -14.91 17.55 -1.23
N ALA A 94 -15.47 17.00 -0.15
CA ALA A 94 -16.57 16.06 -0.20
C ALA A 94 -17.76 16.68 -0.91
N ARG A 95 -18.22 17.88 -0.49
CA ARG A 95 -19.34 18.57 -1.12
C ARG A 95 -19.12 18.82 -2.61
N GLN A 96 -17.92 19.26 -3.02
CA GLN A 96 -17.59 19.47 -4.43
C GLN A 96 -17.59 18.16 -5.23
N THR A 97 -16.98 17.12 -4.67
CA THR A 97 -16.82 15.82 -5.35
C THR A 97 -18.15 15.11 -5.47
N LEU A 98 -18.92 15.01 -4.38
CA LEU A 98 -20.22 14.36 -4.35
C LEU A 98 -21.25 15.05 -5.26
N ARG A 99 -21.26 16.39 -5.32
CA ARG A 99 -22.14 17.13 -6.25
C ARG A 99 -21.81 16.86 -7.71
N ARG A 100 -20.53 16.68 -8.05
CA ARG A 100 -20.06 16.53 -9.43
C ARG A 100 -20.04 15.08 -9.90
N ARG A 101 -19.70 14.15 -9.02
CA ARG A 101 -19.46 12.74 -9.33
C ARG A 101 -20.54 11.82 -8.78
N GLY A 102 -21.28 12.22 -7.76
CA GLY A 102 -22.17 11.34 -7.00
C GLY A 102 -21.45 10.68 -5.82
N PRO A 103 -22.09 9.68 -5.16
CA PRO A 103 -21.56 9.05 -3.96
C PRO A 103 -20.22 8.37 -4.19
N VAL A 104 -19.37 8.42 -3.16
CA VAL A 104 -18.14 7.65 -3.06
C VAL A 104 -18.45 6.39 -2.26
N HIS A 105 -18.06 5.24 -2.80
CA HIS A 105 -18.38 3.93 -2.24
C HIS A 105 -17.23 3.38 -1.41
N LEU A 106 -15.99 3.67 -1.82
CA LEU A 106 -14.78 3.20 -1.18
C LEU A 106 -13.76 4.33 -1.00
N MET A 107 -13.13 4.41 0.17
CA MET A 107 -11.99 5.28 0.40
C MET A 107 -10.72 4.46 0.61
N LEU A 108 -9.71 4.71 -0.21
CA LEU A 108 -8.40 4.08 -0.16
C LEU A 108 -7.37 5.06 0.40
N GLY A 109 -6.32 4.54 1.01
CA GLY A 109 -5.12 5.32 1.24
C GLY A 109 -4.09 4.64 2.13
N GLY A 110 -2.84 5.05 1.98
CA GLY A 110 -1.72 4.62 2.81
C GLY A 110 -1.05 5.81 3.49
N PRO A 111 -1.61 6.33 4.61
CA PRO A 111 -1.00 7.45 5.31
C PRO A 111 0.45 7.12 5.71
N PRO A 112 1.42 8.00 5.43
CA PRO A 112 2.82 7.68 5.61
C PRO A 112 3.15 7.44 7.08
N CYS A 113 3.88 6.35 7.32
CA CYS A 113 4.12 5.80 8.64
C CYS A 113 5.55 6.07 9.13
N GLN A 114 6.13 7.23 8.79
CA GLN A 114 7.56 7.50 9.03
C GLN A 114 7.94 7.53 10.53
N GLY A 115 6.97 7.64 11.45
CA GLY A 115 7.15 7.44 12.90
C GLY A 115 7.04 5.97 13.36
N PHE A 116 6.63 5.05 12.48
CA PHE A 116 6.31 3.65 12.78
C PHE A 116 7.30 2.65 12.16
N SER A 117 8.41 3.10 11.56
CA SER A 117 9.45 2.22 11.01
C SER A 117 10.39 1.66 12.10
N SER A 118 10.98 0.49 11.84
CA SER A 118 11.85 -0.28 12.75
C SER A 118 13.14 0.43 13.11
N HIS A 119 13.53 1.42 12.30
CA HIS A 119 14.83 2.06 12.40
C HIS A 119 14.89 3.20 13.43
N ARG A 120 13.78 3.54 14.08
CA ARG A 120 13.77 4.46 15.23
C ARG A 120 13.71 3.67 16.54
N LEU A 121 14.87 3.26 17.02
CA LEU A 121 15.05 2.76 18.39
C LEU A 121 15.03 3.95 19.37
N ASN A 122 14.56 3.73 20.61
CA ASN A 122 14.53 4.68 21.74
C ASN A 122 13.50 5.83 21.67
N ASP A 123 12.20 5.54 21.53
CA ASP A 123 11.08 6.50 21.70
C ASP A 123 11.07 7.77 20.81
N ALA A 124 12.06 7.91 19.94
CA ALA A 124 12.21 9.01 18.98
C ALA A 124 11.19 8.90 17.84
N GLY A 125 9.91 9.10 18.14
CA GLY A 125 8.83 9.02 17.15
C GLY A 125 7.42 9.02 17.71
N VAL A 126 7.25 8.88 19.04
CA VAL A 126 5.93 8.92 19.69
C VAL A 126 5.26 10.29 19.53
N ALA A 127 6.04 11.37 19.43
CA ALA A 127 5.58 12.74 19.19
C ALA A 127 5.74 13.21 17.72
N ASP A 128 5.94 12.28 16.76
CA ASP A 128 6.04 12.67 15.34
C ASP A 128 4.66 13.09 14.83
N GLN A 129 4.52 14.35 14.39
CA GLN A 129 3.28 14.89 13.80
C GLN A 129 2.77 14.07 12.60
N ARG A 130 3.62 13.23 11.98
CA ARG A 130 3.20 12.32 10.91
C ARG A 130 2.31 11.18 11.41
N ASN A 131 2.33 10.86 12.71
CA ASN A 131 1.41 9.88 13.29
C ASN A 131 -0.05 10.37 13.25
N ASP A 132 -0.28 11.69 13.14
CA ASP A 132 -1.62 12.27 13.03
C ASP A 132 -2.23 12.13 11.62
N LEU A 133 -1.45 11.70 10.62
CA LEU A 133 -1.96 11.55 9.26
C LEU A 133 -2.99 10.42 9.12
N ILE A 134 -3.00 9.44 10.04
CA ILE A 134 -4.08 8.45 10.13
C ILE A 134 -5.40 9.10 10.56
N HIS A 135 -5.35 10.12 11.42
CA HIS A 135 -6.52 10.88 11.84
C HIS A 135 -6.95 11.87 10.75
N THR A 136 -5.98 12.47 10.04
CA THR A 136 -6.28 13.28 8.85
C THR A 136 -6.95 12.44 7.76
N TYR A 137 -6.52 11.19 7.53
CA TYR A 137 -7.23 10.24 6.67
C TYR A 137 -8.68 10.05 7.14
N PHE A 138 -8.88 9.86 8.44
CA PHE A 138 -10.20 9.64 9.00
C PHE A 138 -11.13 10.87 8.88
N ASP A 139 -10.60 12.08 8.92
CA ASP A 139 -11.39 13.29 8.64
C ASP A 139 -12.02 13.27 7.25
N PHE A 140 -11.31 12.73 6.25
CA PHE A 140 -11.86 12.53 4.92
C PHE A 140 -12.87 11.39 4.88
N VAL A 141 -12.64 10.28 5.59
CA VAL A 141 -13.64 9.20 5.74
C VAL A 141 -14.93 9.78 6.28
N ARG A 142 -14.86 10.57 7.36
CA ARG A 142 -16.02 11.22 7.98
C ARG A 142 -16.73 12.19 7.03
N ALA A 143 -15.99 12.99 6.27
CA ALA A 143 -16.56 13.98 5.36
C ALA A 143 -17.23 13.35 4.12
N PHE A 144 -16.64 12.29 3.57
CA PHE A 144 -17.19 11.60 2.39
C PHE A 144 -18.22 10.52 2.74
N SER A 145 -18.17 9.98 3.97
CA SER A 145 -18.98 8.87 4.47
C SER A 145 -19.10 7.72 3.46
N PRO A 146 -17.95 7.16 2.99
CA PRO A 146 -17.97 6.05 2.05
C PRO A 146 -18.61 4.80 2.67
N ARG A 147 -19.10 3.86 1.85
CA ARG A 147 -19.67 2.60 2.37
C ARG A 147 -18.61 1.70 3.00
N ALA A 148 -17.39 1.77 2.49
CA ALA A 148 -16.23 1.15 3.10
C ALA A 148 -15.00 2.06 2.99
N PHE A 149 -14.02 1.86 3.87
CA PHE A 149 -12.68 2.40 3.71
C PHE A 149 -11.64 1.30 3.94
N LEU A 150 -10.58 1.33 3.14
CA LEU A 150 -9.45 0.42 3.23
C LEU A 150 -8.18 1.25 3.40
N MET A 151 -7.62 1.21 4.61
CA MET A 151 -6.34 1.83 4.91
C MET A 151 -5.23 0.79 4.84
N GLU A 152 -4.16 1.11 4.10
CA GLU A 152 -2.94 0.30 4.05
C GLU A 152 -1.85 0.89 4.93
N ASN A 153 -1.00 0.03 5.49
CA ASN A 153 0.22 0.45 6.15
C ASN A 153 1.29 -0.64 6.27
N VAL A 154 2.46 -0.28 6.81
CA VAL A 154 3.53 -1.23 7.16
C VAL A 154 3.23 -2.01 8.44
N PRO A 155 3.75 -3.25 8.61
CA PRO A 155 3.59 -4.06 9.83
C PRO A 155 3.98 -3.35 11.14
N GLY A 156 4.95 -2.43 11.09
CA GLY A 156 5.37 -1.66 12.26
C GLY A 156 4.27 -0.82 12.90
N MET A 157 3.18 -0.52 12.17
CA MET A 157 2.00 0.15 12.73
C MET A 157 1.39 -0.62 13.92
N LEU A 158 1.54 -1.94 13.96
CA LEU A 158 0.96 -2.80 15.01
C LEU A 158 1.83 -2.92 16.26
N TRP A 159 3.00 -2.27 16.32
CA TRP A 159 3.87 -2.36 17.49
C TRP A 159 3.25 -1.72 18.74
N PRO A 160 3.57 -2.23 19.96
CA PRO A 160 2.98 -1.75 21.20
C PRO A 160 3.03 -0.23 21.40
N ARG A 161 4.12 0.43 20.98
CA ARG A 161 4.31 1.89 21.07
C ARG A 161 3.27 2.70 20.29
N HIS A 162 2.56 2.08 19.35
CA HIS A 162 1.55 2.73 18.51
C HIS A 162 0.10 2.34 18.87
N ARG A 163 -0.07 1.52 19.90
CA ARG A 163 -1.38 1.03 20.35
C ARG A 163 -2.38 2.16 20.63
N GLY A 164 -1.94 3.27 21.22
CA GLY A 164 -2.81 4.40 21.54
C GLY A 164 -3.38 5.09 20.30
N ALA A 165 -2.53 5.39 19.31
CA ALA A 165 -2.96 6.00 18.04
C ALA A 165 -3.91 5.08 17.27
N LEU A 166 -3.61 3.78 17.23
CA LEU A 166 -4.47 2.79 16.60
C LEU A 166 -5.82 2.65 17.32
N ALA A 167 -5.83 2.58 18.66
CA ALA A 167 -7.07 2.51 19.43
C ALA A 167 -7.98 3.72 19.15
N ARG A 168 -7.41 4.92 19.15
CA ARG A 168 -8.14 6.15 18.80
C ARG A 168 -8.73 6.09 17.39
N PHE A 169 -7.98 5.60 16.40
CA PHE A 169 -8.49 5.43 15.04
C PHE A 169 -9.70 4.48 14.98
N TYR A 170 -9.68 3.38 15.75
CA TYR A 170 -10.83 2.46 15.84
C TYR A 170 -12.03 3.11 16.55
N ASP A 171 -11.79 3.91 17.58
CA ASP A 171 -12.86 4.62 18.29
C ASP A 171 -13.50 5.70 17.41
N GLU A 172 -12.70 6.42 16.62
CA GLU A 172 -13.19 7.35 15.58
C GLU A 172 -14.05 6.61 14.53
N GLY A 173 -13.59 5.43 14.07
CA GLY A 173 -14.34 4.52 13.19
C GLY A 173 -15.72 4.16 13.73
N LYS A 174 -15.77 3.66 14.97
CA LYS A 174 -17.02 3.28 15.64
C LYS A 174 -17.93 4.48 15.87
N ALA A 175 -17.37 5.63 16.28
CA ALA A 175 -18.13 6.86 16.49
C ALA A 175 -18.76 7.39 15.20
N ALA A 176 -18.11 7.18 14.05
CA ALA A 176 -18.67 7.49 12.73
C ALA A 176 -19.67 6.42 12.22
N GLY A 177 -19.92 5.36 13.00
CA GLY A 177 -20.89 4.31 12.70
C GLY A 177 -20.36 3.22 11.78
N TYR A 178 -19.04 3.01 11.69
CA TYR A 178 -18.45 1.87 10.97
C TYR A 178 -18.31 0.65 11.89
N ARG A 179 -18.60 -0.52 11.34
CA ARG A 179 -18.09 -1.79 11.85
C ARG A 179 -16.61 -1.87 11.49
N MET A 180 -15.76 -1.82 12.52
CA MET A 180 -14.31 -1.89 12.39
C MET A 180 -13.86 -3.35 12.48
N LEU A 181 -13.24 -3.87 11.41
CA LEU A 181 -12.67 -5.21 11.40
C LEU A 181 -11.25 -5.20 11.96
N ALA A 182 -10.82 -6.36 12.47
CA ALA A 182 -9.47 -6.55 12.99
C ALA A 182 -8.41 -6.17 11.93
N PRO A 183 -7.26 -5.61 12.34
CA PRO A 183 -6.18 -5.35 11.40
C PRO A 183 -5.58 -6.68 10.92
N VAL A 184 -5.30 -6.78 9.62
CA VAL A 184 -4.78 -8.01 9.02
C VAL A 184 -3.42 -7.74 8.38
N VAL A 185 -2.46 -8.64 8.58
CA VAL A 185 -1.16 -8.60 7.89
C VAL A 185 -1.22 -9.58 6.72
N LEU A 186 -1.07 -9.07 5.50
CA LEU A 186 -1.03 -9.89 4.29
C LEU A 186 0.35 -9.84 3.65
N ASP A 187 0.83 -10.98 3.17
CA ASP A 187 2.03 -11.09 2.34
C ASP A 187 1.60 -11.14 0.87
N ALA A 188 2.12 -10.23 0.04
CA ALA A 188 1.70 -10.10 -1.35
C ALA A 188 1.86 -11.40 -2.17
N ARG A 189 2.86 -12.22 -1.83
CA ARG A 189 3.08 -13.53 -2.48
C ARG A 189 1.96 -14.53 -2.26
N ASP A 190 1.20 -14.41 -1.18
CA ASP A 190 0.06 -15.28 -0.89
C ASP A 190 -1.16 -14.94 -1.79
N HIS A 191 -1.05 -13.85 -2.55
CA HIS A 191 -2.04 -13.38 -3.52
C HIS A 191 -1.45 -13.25 -4.93
N GLY A 192 -0.39 -14.01 -5.25
CA GLY A 192 0.13 -14.12 -6.62
C GLY A 192 1.01 -12.95 -7.08
N VAL A 193 1.49 -12.11 -6.16
CA VAL A 193 2.54 -11.12 -6.46
C VAL A 193 3.92 -11.79 -6.30
N PRO A 194 4.87 -11.64 -7.24
CA PRO A 194 6.16 -12.32 -7.17
C PRO A 194 7.15 -11.61 -6.21
N GLN A 195 6.69 -11.24 -5.02
CA GLN A 195 7.44 -10.44 -4.04
C GLN A 195 7.03 -10.83 -2.61
N ARG A 196 8.01 -11.03 -1.74
CA ARG A 196 7.78 -11.05 -0.28
C ARG A 196 7.52 -9.62 0.16
N ARG A 197 6.27 -9.27 0.47
CA ARG A 197 5.89 -7.92 0.90
C ARG A 197 4.71 -7.97 1.84
N ARG A 198 5.00 -7.79 3.12
CA ARG A 198 3.98 -7.74 4.16
C ARG A 198 3.43 -6.33 4.32
N ARG A 199 2.10 -6.23 4.40
CA ARG A 199 1.35 -4.99 4.66
C ARG A 199 0.18 -5.24 5.59
N VAL A 200 -0.12 -4.23 6.41
CA VAL A 200 -1.28 -4.18 7.28
C VAL A 200 -2.42 -3.53 6.52
N PHE A 201 -3.61 -4.10 6.65
CA PHE A 201 -4.83 -3.51 6.13
C PHE A 201 -5.85 -3.37 7.25
N ILE A 202 -6.49 -2.20 7.28
CA ILE A 202 -7.58 -1.89 8.21
C ILE A 202 -8.81 -1.56 7.39
N LEU A 203 -9.88 -2.32 7.62
CA LEU A 203 -11.14 -2.22 6.91
C LEU A 203 -12.23 -1.77 7.87
N GLY A 204 -12.89 -0.66 7.53
CA GLY A 204 -14.14 -0.25 8.15
C GLY A 204 -15.27 -0.28 7.14
N VAL A 205 -16.39 -0.88 7.51
CA VAL A 205 -17.60 -0.98 6.66
C VAL A 205 -18.81 -0.41 7.38
N LEU A 206 -19.71 0.25 6.66
CA LEU A 206 -21.00 0.60 7.24
C LEU A 206 -21.79 -0.69 7.52
N PRO A 207 -22.62 -0.74 8.59
CA PRO A 207 -23.34 -1.95 8.98
C PRO A 207 -24.22 -2.57 7.89
N ASP A 208 -24.76 -1.76 6.98
CA ASP A 208 -25.59 -2.21 5.86
C ASP A 208 -24.79 -2.54 4.58
N ALA A 209 -23.47 -2.36 4.62
CA ALA A 209 -22.58 -2.57 3.48
C ALA A 209 -22.04 -3.99 3.42
N ALA A 210 -22.01 -4.71 4.55
CA ALA A 210 -21.53 -6.08 4.61
C ALA A 210 -22.44 -6.87 5.54
N ASP A 211 -22.89 -8.02 5.06
CA ASP A 211 -23.69 -8.98 5.81
C ASP A 211 -22.89 -9.62 6.96
N ASP A 212 -23.60 -10.40 7.77
CA ASP A 212 -23.07 -11.05 8.96
C ASP A 212 -22.06 -12.17 8.61
N ASP A 213 -22.15 -12.75 7.41
CA ASP A 213 -21.23 -13.75 6.88
C ASP A 213 -20.04 -13.16 6.12
N PHE A 214 -19.91 -11.83 6.06
CA PHE A 214 -18.74 -11.17 5.49
C PHE A 214 -17.46 -11.55 6.22
N VAL A 215 -16.56 -12.24 5.51
CA VAL A 215 -15.23 -12.63 6.00
C VAL A 215 -14.18 -11.64 5.53
N TRP A 216 -13.22 -11.32 6.38
CA TRP A 216 -12.06 -10.51 6.02
C TRP A 216 -10.83 -11.08 6.71
N PRO A 217 -9.67 -11.21 6.02
CA PRO A 217 -9.40 -10.86 4.62
C PRO A 217 -9.87 -11.92 3.61
N PRO A 218 -9.77 -11.68 2.29
CA PRO A 218 -9.86 -12.76 1.31
C PRO A 218 -8.86 -13.88 1.64
N PRO A 219 -9.21 -15.15 1.45
CA PRO A 219 -8.28 -16.25 1.64
C PRO A 219 -7.09 -16.11 0.69
N SER A 220 -5.94 -16.64 1.12
CA SER A 220 -4.76 -16.76 0.26
C SER A 220 -5.11 -17.58 -0.98
N THR A 221 -4.58 -17.17 -2.14
CA THR A 221 -4.71 -17.92 -3.39
C THR A 221 -3.43 -18.68 -3.73
N HIS A 222 -2.32 -18.29 -3.11
CA HIS A 222 -1.01 -18.89 -3.32
C HIS A 222 -0.35 -19.26 -1.99
N GLY A 223 0.53 -20.26 -2.03
CA GLY A 223 1.25 -20.77 -0.85
C GLY A 223 2.55 -21.47 -1.22
N PRO A 224 3.33 -21.90 -0.20
CA PRO A 224 4.56 -22.64 -0.42
C PRO A 224 4.27 -23.99 -1.09
N GLY A 225 4.84 -24.20 -2.28
CA GLY A 225 4.71 -25.46 -3.02
C GLY A 225 3.32 -25.76 -3.60
N GLY A 226 2.33 -24.88 -3.44
CA GLY A 226 0.97 -25.07 -3.96
C GLY A 226 0.19 -26.20 -3.27
N VAL A 227 0.41 -26.36 -1.96
CA VAL A 227 -0.33 -27.34 -1.14
C VAL A 227 -1.68 -26.79 -0.69
N ASP A 228 -2.56 -27.66 -0.17
CA ASP A 228 -3.86 -27.30 0.41
C ASP A 228 -4.81 -26.53 -0.54
N GLY A 229 -4.75 -26.84 -1.84
CA GLY A 229 -5.60 -26.20 -2.85
C GLY A 229 -5.14 -24.81 -3.29
N LEU A 230 -3.96 -24.37 -2.85
CA LEU A 230 -3.34 -23.11 -3.25
C LEU A 230 -2.48 -23.28 -4.50
N LEU A 231 -2.28 -22.19 -5.24
CA LEU A 231 -1.27 -22.14 -6.29
C LEU A 231 0.14 -21.98 -5.68
N PRO A 232 1.21 -22.48 -6.31
CA PRO A 232 2.56 -22.24 -5.83
C PRO A 232 2.91 -20.75 -5.91
N TRP A 233 3.63 -20.23 -4.92
CA TRP A 233 4.17 -18.86 -4.98
C TRP A 233 4.89 -18.60 -6.31
N ARG A 234 4.59 -17.44 -6.91
CA ARG A 234 5.19 -17.05 -8.18
C ARG A 234 6.63 -16.59 -7.99
N ASP A 235 7.50 -17.10 -8.85
CA ASP A 235 8.85 -16.59 -8.98
C ASP A 235 8.86 -15.21 -9.66
N CYS A 236 9.98 -14.50 -9.58
CA CYS A 236 10.13 -13.16 -10.17
C CYS A 236 10.85 -13.14 -11.53
N SER A 237 11.03 -14.29 -12.19
CA SER A 237 11.77 -14.40 -13.45
C SER A 237 11.20 -13.48 -14.55
N ALA A 238 9.87 -13.39 -14.64
CA ALA A 238 9.17 -12.56 -15.62
C ALA A 238 9.52 -11.07 -15.52
N ALA A 239 9.96 -10.58 -14.34
CA ALA A 239 10.39 -9.20 -14.18
C ALA A 239 11.65 -8.88 -15.01
N PHE A 240 12.50 -9.88 -15.25
CA PHE A 240 13.80 -9.77 -15.91
C PHE A 240 13.77 -10.05 -17.42
N LEU A 241 12.58 -10.19 -18.01
CA LEU A 241 12.44 -10.19 -19.46
C LEU A 241 12.92 -8.85 -20.05
N PRO A 242 13.41 -8.79 -21.30
CA PRO A 242 13.79 -7.52 -21.91
C PRO A 242 12.66 -6.48 -21.86
N ALA A 243 13.01 -5.24 -21.56
CA ALA A 243 12.07 -4.13 -21.68
C ALA A 243 11.87 -3.76 -23.17
N ALA A 244 10.79 -3.04 -23.46
CA ALA A 244 10.60 -2.51 -24.81
C ALA A 244 11.72 -1.52 -25.16
N ALA A 245 12.12 -1.48 -26.42
CA ALA A 245 13.13 -0.52 -26.87
C ALA A 245 12.67 0.91 -26.58
N GLY A 246 13.51 1.69 -25.91
CA GLY A 246 13.20 3.08 -25.52
C GLY A 246 12.33 3.23 -24.28
N ASP A 247 12.13 2.17 -23.49
CA ASP A 247 11.45 2.27 -22.20
C ASP A 247 12.20 3.22 -21.25
N LEU A 248 11.53 4.30 -20.85
CA LEU A 248 12.09 5.35 -19.99
C LEU A 248 12.46 4.85 -18.59
N ASN A 249 11.93 3.70 -18.19
CA ASN A 249 12.21 3.09 -16.89
C ASN A 249 13.12 1.87 -17.00
N ASP A 250 13.63 1.53 -18.17
CA ASP A 250 14.73 0.57 -18.29
C ASP A 250 16.08 1.23 -17.94
N LEU A 251 16.15 1.74 -16.71
CA LEU A 251 17.25 2.52 -16.17
C LEU A 251 17.64 1.96 -14.80
N HIS A 252 18.93 1.77 -14.59
CA HIS A 252 19.51 1.37 -13.30
C HIS A 252 20.56 2.40 -12.82
N MET A 253 20.99 2.26 -11.57
CA MET A 253 22.08 3.05 -11.01
C MET A 253 23.42 2.67 -11.66
N ASN A 254 24.26 3.67 -11.95
CA ASN A 254 25.65 3.45 -12.35
C ASN A 254 26.54 3.28 -11.11
N HIS A 255 27.55 2.43 -11.23
CA HIS A 255 28.42 2.05 -10.11
C HIS A 255 29.90 2.19 -10.48
N SER A 256 30.76 2.34 -9.47
CA SER A 256 32.22 2.37 -9.67
C SER A 256 32.73 1.04 -10.22
N ALA A 257 33.89 1.07 -10.88
CA ALA A 257 34.52 -0.12 -11.45
C ALA A 257 34.72 -1.23 -10.40
N ASP A 258 35.11 -0.87 -9.18
CA ASP A 258 35.31 -1.82 -8.09
C ASP A 258 34.01 -2.52 -7.68
N LEU A 259 32.89 -1.79 -7.66
CA LEU A 259 31.60 -2.34 -7.31
C LEU A 259 31.05 -3.22 -8.43
N VAL A 260 31.25 -2.83 -9.70
CA VAL A 260 30.94 -3.67 -10.87
C VAL A 260 31.76 -4.96 -10.85
N ALA A 261 33.06 -4.89 -10.50
CA ALA A 261 33.91 -6.07 -10.36
C ALA A 261 33.46 -6.97 -9.20
N ALA A 262 32.96 -6.39 -8.11
CA ALA A 262 32.37 -7.18 -7.02
C ALA A 262 31.10 -7.90 -7.49
N PHE A 263 30.21 -7.24 -8.23
CA PHE A 263 29.03 -7.89 -8.80
C PHE A 263 29.42 -9.05 -9.73
N ALA A 264 30.42 -8.87 -10.59
CA ALA A 264 30.90 -9.92 -11.48
C ALA A 264 31.39 -11.19 -10.74
N ARG A 265 31.90 -11.05 -9.51
CA ARG A 265 32.31 -12.18 -8.65
C ARG A 265 31.17 -12.77 -7.85
N THR A 266 30.12 -12.01 -7.55
CA THR A 266 28.93 -12.53 -6.86
C THR A 266 28.24 -13.58 -7.72
N PRO A 267 28.04 -14.82 -7.22
CA PRO A 267 27.42 -15.90 -8.00
C PRO A 267 26.03 -15.53 -8.54
N ALA A 268 25.76 -15.85 -9.81
CA ALA A 268 24.47 -15.58 -10.45
C ALA A 268 23.28 -16.20 -9.68
N ASN A 269 22.08 -15.65 -9.89
CA ASN A 269 20.81 -16.19 -9.40
C ASN A 269 20.78 -16.42 -7.87
N GLY A 270 21.06 -15.38 -7.09
CA GLY A 270 20.92 -15.44 -5.62
C GLY A 270 22.21 -15.36 -4.81
N GLY A 271 23.38 -15.20 -5.46
CA GLY A 271 24.65 -15.04 -4.75
C GLY A 271 24.64 -13.87 -3.76
N SER A 272 25.36 -14.05 -2.65
CA SER A 272 25.46 -13.09 -1.55
C SER A 272 26.76 -12.29 -1.60
N ARG A 273 26.80 -11.11 -0.96
CA ARG A 273 28.01 -10.27 -0.84
C ARG A 273 29.21 -11.01 -0.28
N HIS A 274 29.01 -11.96 0.62
CA HIS A 274 30.09 -12.73 1.23
C HIS A 274 30.84 -13.58 0.19
N GLN A 275 30.19 -13.86 -0.95
CA GLN A 275 30.77 -14.61 -2.07
C GLN A 275 31.38 -13.68 -3.14
N SER A 276 31.24 -12.36 -2.99
CA SER A 276 31.79 -11.38 -3.95
C SER A 276 33.29 -11.15 -3.79
N GLY A 277 33.91 -11.65 -2.72
CA GLY A 277 35.30 -11.36 -2.36
C GLY A 277 35.56 -9.90 -1.96
N ARG A 278 34.51 -9.08 -1.78
CA ARG A 278 34.59 -7.71 -1.26
C ARG A 278 34.00 -7.67 0.15
N VAL A 279 34.79 -7.20 1.11
CA VAL A 279 34.35 -6.93 2.48
C VAL A 279 34.76 -5.50 2.82
N LEU A 280 33.78 -4.67 3.18
CA LEU A 280 34.02 -3.32 3.69
C LEU A 280 34.42 -3.39 5.16
N ASP A 281 35.18 -2.42 5.64
CA ASP A 281 35.68 -2.38 7.03
C ASP A 281 34.52 -2.42 8.03
N CYS A 282 33.46 -1.66 7.78
CA CYS A 282 32.24 -1.66 8.60
C CYS A 282 31.46 -2.98 8.58
N HIS A 283 31.78 -3.93 7.69
CA HIS A 283 31.14 -5.26 7.65
C HIS A 283 31.97 -6.36 8.31
N ARG A 284 33.20 -6.08 8.74
CA ARG A 284 34.09 -7.10 9.33
C ARG A 284 33.61 -7.53 10.71
N ASP A 285 33.17 -6.56 11.51
CA ASP A 285 32.78 -6.75 12.91
C ASP A 285 31.28 -6.46 13.15
N HIS A 286 30.47 -6.43 12.07
CA HIS A 286 29.04 -6.14 12.13
C HIS A 286 28.22 -7.28 11.50
N ASP A 287 27.44 -7.97 12.33
CA ASP A 287 26.51 -9.01 11.90
C ASP A 287 25.16 -8.41 11.49
N GLY A 288 25.16 -7.70 10.36
CA GLY A 288 23.99 -7.04 9.81
C GLY A 288 24.16 -6.67 8.34
N HIS A 289 23.07 -6.28 7.68
CA HIS A 289 23.05 -5.93 6.25
C HIS A 289 23.42 -7.08 5.30
N ASN A 290 23.16 -8.34 5.66
CA ASN A 290 23.59 -9.53 4.91
C ASN A 290 23.06 -9.62 3.46
N ASP A 291 22.03 -8.84 3.13
CA ASP A 291 21.45 -8.79 1.78
C ASP A 291 22.07 -7.74 0.86
N VAL A 292 22.82 -6.75 1.35
CA VAL A 292 23.41 -5.71 0.47
C VAL A 292 24.31 -6.35 -0.58
N TYR A 293 24.31 -5.82 -1.80
CA TYR A 293 25.07 -6.33 -2.95
C TYR A 293 24.72 -7.77 -3.37
N GLY A 294 23.68 -8.37 -2.78
CA GLY A 294 23.19 -9.68 -3.19
C GLY A 294 22.48 -9.61 -4.54
N ARG A 295 22.65 -10.68 -5.35
CA ARG A 295 21.86 -10.90 -6.57
C ARG A 295 20.47 -11.42 -6.21
N ILE A 296 19.47 -10.97 -6.96
CA ILE A 296 18.13 -11.55 -6.90
C ILE A 296 18.16 -12.96 -7.50
N ASP A 297 17.48 -13.90 -6.85
CA ASP A 297 17.20 -15.22 -7.39
C ASP A 297 15.87 -15.15 -8.15
N PRO A 298 15.88 -15.25 -9.49
CA PRO A 298 14.66 -15.13 -10.30
C PRO A 298 13.72 -16.32 -10.11
N ALA A 299 14.18 -17.46 -9.56
CA ALA A 299 13.37 -18.66 -9.32
C ALA A 299 12.56 -18.59 -8.00
N ARG A 300 12.62 -17.46 -7.29
CA ARG A 300 11.90 -17.23 -6.03
C ARG A 300 11.13 -15.91 -6.08
N PRO A 301 10.14 -15.70 -5.20
CA PRO A 301 9.61 -14.37 -4.97
C PRO A 301 10.74 -13.40 -4.60
N ALA A 302 10.70 -12.20 -5.18
CA ALA A 302 11.69 -11.16 -4.97
C ALA A 302 11.68 -10.67 -3.50
N PRO A 303 12.79 -10.06 -3.02
CA PRO A 303 12.75 -9.30 -1.77
C PRO A 303 11.79 -8.10 -1.87
N THR A 304 11.45 -7.51 -0.73
CA THR A 304 10.62 -6.30 -0.68
C THR A 304 11.24 -5.19 -1.53
N MET A 305 10.47 -4.65 -2.47
CA MET A 305 10.85 -3.41 -3.16
C MET A 305 10.67 -2.25 -2.18
N THR A 306 11.78 -1.74 -1.64
CA THR A 306 11.81 -0.55 -0.77
C THR A 306 11.94 0.72 -1.60
N THR A 307 11.85 1.89 -0.97
CA THR A 307 12.05 3.19 -1.64
C THR A 307 13.45 3.34 -2.25
N ALA A 308 14.41 2.55 -1.78
CA ALA A 308 15.79 2.50 -2.27
C ALA A 308 16.11 1.21 -3.05
N CYS A 309 15.11 0.52 -3.60
CA CYS A 309 15.27 -0.73 -4.37
C CYS A 309 16.15 -0.61 -5.63
N ILE A 310 16.50 0.60 -6.05
CA ILE A 310 17.43 0.89 -7.15
C ILE A 310 18.90 0.96 -6.71
N ASN A 311 19.18 0.87 -5.41
CA ASN A 311 20.53 0.95 -4.87
C ASN A 311 20.96 -0.42 -4.29
N PRO A 312 21.84 -1.16 -4.97
CA PRO A 312 22.41 -2.41 -4.46
C PRO A 312 23.07 -2.32 -3.07
N SER A 313 23.44 -1.14 -2.59
CA SER A 313 23.98 -0.97 -1.23
C SER A 313 22.89 -1.00 -0.15
N LYS A 314 21.61 -1.05 -0.53
CA LYS A 314 20.44 -1.02 0.37
C LYS A 314 19.72 -2.36 0.49
N GLY A 315 20.21 -3.39 -0.18
CA GLY A 315 19.64 -4.72 -0.11
C GLY A 315 20.00 -5.58 -1.32
N ARG A 316 19.28 -6.68 -1.46
CA ARG A 316 19.46 -7.66 -2.54
C ARG A 316 18.81 -7.16 -3.82
N PHE A 317 19.45 -6.19 -4.45
CA PHE A 317 18.95 -5.51 -5.64
C PHE A 317 19.92 -5.59 -6.83
N VAL A 318 20.92 -6.48 -6.80
CA VAL A 318 21.76 -6.75 -7.97
C VAL A 318 20.99 -7.64 -8.95
N HIS A 319 21.13 -7.35 -10.24
CA HIS A 319 20.52 -8.14 -11.32
C HIS A 319 20.94 -9.62 -11.22
N PRO A 320 20.09 -10.60 -11.63
CA PRO A 320 20.42 -12.02 -11.52
C PRO A 320 21.72 -12.45 -12.22
N VAL A 321 22.04 -11.84 -13.36
CA VAL A 321 23.20 -12.24 -14.20
C VAL A 321 24.11 -11.05 -14.60
N GLU A 322 23.53 -9.92 -14.99
CA GLU A 322 24.26 -8.69 -15.35
C GLU A 322 24.94 -7.99 -14.16
N ASN A 323 25.99 -7.23 -14.41
CA ASN A 323 26.86 -6.64 -13.37
C ASN A 323 26.42 -5.23 -12.96
N HIS A 324 25.13 -5.04 -12.75
CA HIS A 324 24.53 -3.80 -12.23
C HIS A 324 23.32 -4.09 -11.33
N GLY A 325 22.78 -3.05 -10.68
CA GLY A 325 21.51 -3.13 -9.97
C GLY A 325 20.32 -3.39 -10.91
N ILE A 326 19.18 -3.81 -10.37
CA ILE A 326 17.96 -3.92 -11.16
C ILE A 326 17.51 -2.57 -11.74
N THR A 327 16.82 -2.62 -12.87
CA THR A 327 16.23 -1.41 -13.47
C THR A 327 14.92 -1.02 -12.78
N LEU A 328 14.49 0.24 -12.94
CA LEU A 328 13.17 0.68 -12.46
C LEU A 328 12.04 -0.16 -13.04
N ARG A 329 12.12 -0.55 -14.32
CA ARG A 329 11.14 -1.40 -14.99
C ARG A 329 11.05 -2.77 -14.32
N GLN A 330 12.19 -3.38 -14.00
CA GLN A 330 12.24 -4.65 -13.28
C GLN A 330 11.61 -4.52 -11.88
N ALA A 331 11.94 -3.47 -11.13
CA ALA A 331 11.33 -3.18 -9.83
C ALA A 331 9.80 -2.95 -9.94
N ALA A 332 9.35 -2.23 -10.96
CA ALA A 332 7.94 -2.00 -11.25
C ALA A 332 7.18 -3.29 -11.57
N ARG A 333 7.76 -4.18 -12.38
CA ARG A 333 7.20 -5.51 -12.69
C ARG A 333 7.11 -6.40 -11.45
N ILE A 334 8.10 -6.35 -10.55
CA ILE A 334 8.05 -7.05 -9.25
C ILE A 334 6.90 -6.53 -8.38
N GLN A 335 6.62 -5.22 -8.44
CA GLN A 335 5.43 -4.59 -7.84
C GLN A 335 4.16 -4.76 -8.69
N THR A 336 4.21 -5.57 -9.75
CA THR A 336 3.10 -5.91 -10.67
C THR A 336 2.49 -4.72 -11.43
N PHE A 337 3.24 -3.63 -11.58
CA PHE A 337 2.86 -2.59 -12.52
C PHE A 337 2.96 -3.11 -13.96
N PRO A 338 2.01 -2.75 -14.84
CA PRO A 338 2.11 -3.09 -16.26
C PRO A 338 3.21 -2.28 -16.94
N ASP A 339 3.79 -2.83 -18.01
CA ASP A 339 4.90 -2.18 -18.75
C ASP A 339 4.50 -0.82 -19.35
N ALA A 340 3.22 -0.64 -19.69
CA ALA A 340 2.71 0.65 -20.17
C ALA A 340 2.70 1.74 -19.07
N PHE A 341 2.87 1.38 -17.80
CA PHE A 341 2.96 2.32 -16.69
C PHE A 341 4.36 2.92 -16.63
N SER A 342 4.47 4.25 -16.72
CA SER A 342 5.75 4.97 -16.76
C SER A 342 5.91 5.88 -15.55
N PHE A 343 7.02 5.72 -14.83
CA PHE A 343 7.42 6.56 -13.70
C PHE A 343 8.27 7.75 -14.16
N THR A 344 8.05 8.90 -13.54
CA THR A 344 8.74 10.17 -13.83
C THR A 344 9.56 10.66 -12.62
N GLY A 345 10.41 11.67 -12.83
CA GLY A 345 11.24 12.26 -11.76
C GLY A 345 12.64 11.69 -11.63
N GLY A 346 13.09 10.87 -12.60
CA GLY A 346 14.41 10.25 -12.61
C GLY A 346 14.54 9.09 -11.63
N LEU A 347 15.75 8.51 -11.57
CA LEU A 347 16.01 7.23 -10.91
C LEU A 347 15.57 7.20 -9.43
N MET A 348 15.98 8.20 -8.65
CA MET A 348 15.71 8.24 -7.21
C MET A 348 14.23 8.42 -6.88
N ALA A 349 13.56 9.37 -7.54
CA ALA A 349 12.15 9.62 -7.30
C ALA A 349 11.27 8.46 -7.78
N ALA A 350 11.59 7.85 -8.93
CA ALA A 350 10.86 6.69 -9.44
C ALA A 350 11.07 5.46 -8.55
N GLY A 351 12.29 5.23 -8.03
CA GLY A 351 12.55 4.15 -7.07
C GLY A 351 11.73 4.31 -5.79
N SER A 352 11.63 5.54 -5.26
CA SER A 352 10.78 5.84 -4.11
C SER A 352 9.30 5.59 -4.39
N GLN A 353 8.80 6.04 -5.55
CA GLN A 353 7.42 5.80 -5.99
C GLN A 353 7.08 4.30 -6.08
N ILE A 354 7.95 3.50 -6.70
CA ILE A 354 7.79 2.04 -6.82
C ILE A 354 7.82 1.39 -5.44
N GLY A 355 8.76 1.79 -4.58
CA GLY A 355 8.91 1.25 -3.24
C GLY A 355 7.74 1.53 -2.30
N ASN A 356 7.15 2.73 -2.39
CA ASN A 356 6.01 3.15 -1.57
C ASN A 356 4.69 2.51 -2.02
N ALA A 357 4.55 2.15 -3.30
CA ALA A 357 3.30 1.63 -3.83
C ALA A 357 2.86 0.31 -3.17
N VAL A 358 1.54 0.16 -2.99
CA VAL A 358 0.93 -1.16 -2.84
C VAL A 358 1.11 -1.92 -4.17
N PRO A 359 1.57 -3.20 -4.16
CA PRO A 359 1.65 -3.97 -5.39
C PRO A 359 0.27 -4.02 -6.06
N VAL A 360 0.23 -3.74 -7.35
CA VAL A 360 -1.04 -3.63 -8.11
C VAL A 360 -1.85 -4.92 -8.02
N GLY A 361 -1.20 -6.09 -8.10
CA GLY A 361 -1.86 -7.39 -7.99
C GLY A 361 -2.45 -7.66 -6.61
N LEU A 362 -1.77 -7.26 -5.53
CA LEU A 362 -2.32 -7.38 -4.18
C LEU A 362 -3.52 -6.45 -4.01
N GLY A 363 -3.38 -5.19 -4.41
CA GLY A 363 -4.49 -4.24 -4.38
C GLY A 363 -5.68 -4.74 -5.19
N HIS A 364 -5.45 -5.31 -6.37
CA HIS A 364 -6.51 -5.82 -7.24
C HIS A 364 -7.27 -6.96 -6.55
N ALA A 365 -6.57 -7.96 -6.01
CA ALA A 365 -7.18 -9.09 -5.32
C ALA A 365 -8.05 -8.64 -4.12
N LEU A 366 -7.61 -7.63 -3.37
CA LEU A 366 -8.40 -7.08 -2.26
C LEU A 366 -9.63 -6.32 -2.76
N LEU A 367 -9.47 -5.49 -3.78
CA LEU A 367 -10.55 -4.62 -4.27
C LEU A 367 -11.61 -5.40 -5.04
N GLU A 368 -11.22 -6.42 -5.80
CA GLU A 368 -12.13 -7.38 -6.44
C GLU A 368 -12.95 -8.14 -5.38
N TYR A 369 -12.30 -8.64 -4.32
CA TYR A 369 -13.00 -9.28 -3.21
C TYR A 369 -14.04 -8.36 -2.55
N LEU A 370 -13.65 -7.09 -2.28
CA LEU A 370 -14.56 -6.12 -1.69
C LEU A 370 -15.70 -5.75 -2.65
N GLN A 371 -15.43 -5.64 -3.94
CA GLN A 371 -16.46 -5.40 -4.97
C GLN A 371 -17.56 -6.46 -4.93
N ASP A 372 -17.18 -7.73 -4.78
CA ASP A 372 -18.10 -8.87 -4.83
C ASP A 372 -18.85 -9.11 -3.52
N ARG A 373 -18.30 -8.64 -2.39
CA ARG A 373 -18.78 -8.98 -1.04
C ARG A 373 -19.32 -7.80 -0.25
N ILE A 374 -19.11 -6.57 -0.70
CA ILE A 374 -19.67 -5.38 -0.08
C ILE A 374 -20.80 -4.84 -0.95
N SER A 375 -21.99 -4.72 -0.35
CA SER A 375 -23.08 -3.95 -0.92
C SER A 375 -22.64 -2.50 -1.07
N PHE A 376 -22.47 -2.08 -2.32
CA PHE A 376 -22.20 -0.70 -2.67
C PHE A 376 -23.44 0.06 -3.18
N ALA A 377 -24.65 -0.46 -2.94
CA ALA A 377 -25.90 0.25 -3.24
C ALA A 377 -25.94 1.63 -2.54
N ALA A 378 -26.61 2.63 -3.12
CA ALA A 378 -26.60 3.97 -2.54
C ALA A 378 -27.24 4.00 -1.14
N ASN A 379 -26.58 4.67 -0.19
CA ASN A 379 -27.20 5.02 1.09
C ASN A 379 -28.38 5.97 0.82
N GLY A 380 -29.55 5.70 1.41
CA GLY A 380 -30.57 6.73 1.58
C GLY A 380 -30.04 7.89 2.45
N PRO A 381 -30.59 9.11 2.35
CA PRO A 381 -30.10 10.23 3.14
C PRO A 381 -30.22 9.90 4.64
N ARG A 382 -29.06 9.78 5.32
CA ARG A 382 -29.04 9.74 6.78
C ARG A 382 -29.48 11.10 7.29
N SER A 383 -30.73 11.20 7.73
CA SER A 383 -31.26 12.35 8.47
C SER A 383 -30.59 12.39 9.84
N GLY A 384 -29.37 12.88 9.89
CA GLY A 384 -28.64 13.16 11.12
C GLY A 384 -28.08 14.56 11.01
N ASN A 385 -28.75 15.53 11.64
CA ASN A 385 -28.19 16.84 11.89
C ASN A 385 -26.92 16.68 12.76
N LEU A 386 -25.77 16.51 12.12
CA LEU A 386 -24.49 16.80 12.76
C LEU A 386 -24.35 18.32 12.81
N SER A 387 -25.06 18.94 13.75
CA SER A 387 -24.78 20.31 14.16
C SER A 387 -23.41 20.33 14.82
N TYR A 388 -22.38 20.68 14.06
CA TYR A 388 -21.04 20.92 14.57
C TYR A 388 -21.08 22.18 15.45
N ARG A 389 -21.12 22.00 16.78
CA ARG A 389 -20.68 23.04 17.71
C ARG A 389 -19.16 22.92 17.82
N ARG A 390 -18.44 24.00 17.47
CA ARG A 390 -17.05 24.18 17.90
C ARG A 390 -17.05 24.15 19.42
N SER A 391 -16.54 23.09 20.03
CA SER A 391 -16.12 23.12 21.43
C SER A 391 -14.80 23.89 21.50
N SER A 392 -14.86 25.07 22.11
CA SER A 392 -13.69 25.80 22.60
C SER A 392 -13.03 24.97 23.71
N PRO A 393 -11.69 24.96 23.82
CA PRO A 393 -11.01 24.22 24.87
C PRO A 393 -11.02 25.04 26.15
N ASP A 394 -12.05 24.90 26.97
CA ASP A 394 -11.91 25.08 28.41
C ASP A 394 -13.12 24.49 29.15
N GLN A 395 -12.88 23.97 30.35
CA GLN A 395 -13.80 23.36 31.34
C GLN A 395 -13.86 21.82 31.34
N GLY A 396 -13.34 21.28 32.45
CA GLY A 396 -13.16 19.87 32.75
C GLY A 396 -14.32 19.21 33.50
N ASP A 397 -14.01 17.97 33.91
CA ASP A 397 -14.63 17.08 34.89
C ASP A 397 -16.15 17.10 35.08
N GLU A 398 -16.78 16.00 34.68
CA GLU A 398 -17.60 15.09 35.50
C GLU A 398 -18.53 14.31 34.57
N PHE A 399 -18.61 12.99 34.80
CA PHE A 399 -19.77 12.08 34.62
C PHE A 399 -19.33 10.69 34.15
N LEU A 400 -18.86 9.91 35.12
CA LEU A 400 -18.97 8.45 35.14
C LEU A 400 -20.22 8.08 35.95
N SER A 401 -21.24 7.50 35.33
CA SER A 401 -21.98 6.36 35.90
C SER A 401 -23.11 5.89 34.97
N GLY A 402 -23.22 4.57 34.84
CA GLY A 402 -24.47 3.88 34.53
C GLY A 402 -24.65 3.41 33.09
N MET A 403 -24.19 2.18 32.78
CA MET A 403 -25.06 1.02 32.54
C MET A 403 -24.29 -0.13 31.87
N THR A 404 -24.50 -1.31 32.43
CA THR A 404 -23.88 -2.62 32.16
C THR A 404 -24.60 -3.41 31.06
N ALA A 405 -23.80 -4.21 30.32
CA ALA A 405 -24.10 -5.50 29.66
C ALA A 405 -25.23 -5.50 28.58
N GLU A 406 -25.08 -6.05 27.38
CA GLU A 406 -24.48 -7.32 26.93
C GLU A 406 -24.03 -7.24 25.45
N GLY A 407 -23.09 -8.10 25.06
CA GLY A 407 -22.63 -8.27 23.67
C GLY A 407 -21.18 -7.88 23.40
N GLN A 408 -20.23 -8.30 24.25
CA GLN A 408 -18.80 -8.05 24.04
C GLN A 408 -18.21 -8.99 22.96
N LEU A 409 -17.93 -8.43 21.78
CA LEU A 409 -16.76 -8.82 21.00
C LEU A 409 -15.49 -8.52 21.82
N PRO A 410 -14.38 -9.25 21.61
CA PRO A 410 -13.21 -9.12 22.49
C PRO A 410 -12.74 -7.68 22.58
N SER A 411 -12.31 -7.30 23.78
CA SER A 411 -11.70 -5.99 24.04
C SER A 411 -10.56 -5.73 23.05
N VAL A 412 -10.17 -4.46 22.86
CA VAL A 412 -9.05 -4.10 21.99
C VAL A 412 -7.80 -4.92 22.29
N ALA A 413 -7.61 -5.39 23.54
CA ALA A 413 -6.55 -6.33 23.92
C ALA A 413 -6.63 -7.70 23.21
N GLY A 414 -7.82 -8.27 23.01
CA GLY A 414 -8.00 -9.56 22.32
C GLY A 414 -7.80 -9.49 20.79
N LEU A 415 -7.98 -8.31 20.18
CA LEU A 415 -7.64 -8.08 18.77
C LEU A 415 -6.12 -8.12 18.51
N PHE A 416 -5.30 -7.82 19.53
CA PHE A 416 -3.84 -7.91 19.43
C PHE A 416 -3.32 -9.35 19.48
N GLU A 417 -3.92 -10.24 20.27
CA GLU A 417 -3.45 -11.64 20.36
C GLU A 417 -3.69 -12.43 19.08
N LEU A 418 -4.77 -12.15 18.34
CA LEU A 418 -5.09 -12.78 17.05
C LEU A 418 -4.11 -12.41 15.92
N ALA A 419 -3.42 -11.26 16.02
CA ALA A 419 -2.49 -10.77 15.00
C ALA A 419 -1.01 -11.12 15.27
N VAL A 420 -0.69 -11.62 16.47
CA VAL A 420 0.70 -11.76 16.96
C VAL A 420 1.08 -13.23 17.18
N ASN A 421 0.62 -14.16 16.35
CA ASN A 421 1.13 -15.53 16.35
C ASN A 421 2.09 -15.81 15.17
N PRO A 422 3.34 -15.32 15.22
CA PRO A 422 4.39 -15.78 14.33
C PRO A 422 4.88 -17.17 14.77
N ARG A 423 4.91 -18.14 13.85
CA ARG A 423 5.86 -19.26 14.00
C ARG A 423 7.28 -18.66 14.06
N PRO A 424 8.16 -19.17 14.92
CA PRO A 424 9.44 -18.52 15.20
C PRO A 424 10.38 -18.72 14.02
N ASP A 425 10.83 -17.63 13.41
CA ASP A 425 12.10 -17.58 12.70
C ASP A 425 13.00 -16.60 13.47
N ALA A 426 14.23 -17.06 13.72
CA ALA A 426 15.19 -16.53 14.69
C ALA A 426 15.42 -15.02 14.59
N GLY A 427 15.37 -14.36 15.75
CA GLY A 427 15.56 -12.92 15.92
C GLY A 427 17.02 -12.49 16.00
N TYR A 428 17.25 -11.19 15.83
CA TYR A 428 18.47 -10.49 16.24
C TYR A 428 18.12 -9.07 16.71
N GLU A 429 18.52 -8.76 17.94
CA GLU A 429 18.43 -7.43 18.57
C GLU A 429 19.66 -6.58 18.21
N SER A 430 19.53 -5.25 18.16
CA SER A 430 20.67 -4.33 17.99
C SER A 430 20.62 -3.14 18.96
N ALA A 431 21.80 -2.79 19.48
CA ALA A 431 22.09 -1.73 20.46
C ALA A 431 22.97 -0.61 19.84
N PRO A 432 23.14 0.56 20.50
CA PRO A 432 23.20 1.88 19.83
C PRO A 432 24.60 2.42 19.45
N ALA A 433 24.57 3.47 18.61
CA ALA A 433 25.70 4.09 17.89
C ALA A 433 26.44 5.21 18.64
N ALA A 434 27.70 5.47 18.24
CA ALA A 434 28.46 6.70 18.52
C ALA A 434 29.28 7.12 17.27
N GLY A 435 29.40 8.42 17.01
CA GLY A 435 29.82 9.00 15.72
C GLY A 435 31.25 9.57 15.61
N GLY A 436 31.58 10.06 14.41
CA GLY A 436 32.67 11.02 14.16
C GLY A 436 33.54 10.82 12.90
N THR A 437 33.47 11.82 12.00
CA THR A 437 34.42 12.26 10.93
C THR A 437 34.68 11.42 9.67
N VAL A 438 34.64 12.11 8.52
CA VAL A 438 34.50 11.59 7.14
C VAL A 438 35.85 11.38 6.44
N ALA A 439 36.16 10.11 6.11
CA ALA A 439 36.99 9.68 4.98
C ALA A 439 36.68 8.19 4.72
N ASP A 440 36.46 7.78 3.46
CA ASP A 440 36.08 6.41 3.02
C ASP A 440 34.74 5.82 3.55
N ASP A 441 34.19 6.39 4.63
CA ASP A 441 32.95 5.97 5.33
C ASP A 441 31.63 6.26 4.60
N SER A 442 31.66 6.87 3.41
CA SER A 442 30.44 7.28 2.70
C SER A 442 29.62 6.09 2.16
N LEU A 443 30.22 4.91 2.03
CA LEU A 443 29.55 3.68 1.61
C LEU A 443 28.82 2.96 2.75
N CYS A 444 29.27 3.13 3.99
CA CYS A 444 28.65 2.46 5.16
C CYS A 444 27.40 3.21 5.64
N TRP A 445 27.37 4.55 5.54
CA TRP A 445 26.18 5.37 5.88
C TRP A 445 25.03 5.24 4.86
N ALA A 446 25.36 4.83 3.64
CA ALA A 446 24.37 4.54 2.61
C ALA A 446 23.62 3.22 2.86
N ALA A 447 23.85 2.49 3.95
CA ALA A 447 23.07 1.30 4.33
C ALA A 447 22.00 1.58 5.41
N SER A 448 22.06 2.72 6.12
CA SER A 448 21.25 3.03 7.30
C SER A 448 20.20 4.16 7.11
N ALA A 449 20.41 5.06 6.15
CA ALA A 449 19.47 6.08 5.66
C ALA A 449 18.22 5.58 4.91
N ASP A 450 17.03 5.51 5.52
CA ASP A 450 15.70 5.34 4.87
C ASP A 450 15.35 3.95 4.27
N ALA A 451 14.55 3.19 5.03
CA ALA A 451 13.72 2.07 4.57
C ALA A 451 12.34 2.13 5.24
#